data_AF-A0A3P3Q4L3-F1
#
_entry.id   AF-A0A3P3Q4L3-F1
#
_cell.length_a   1.000
_cell.length_b   1.000
_cell.length_c   1.000
_cell.angle_alpha   90.00
_cell.angle_beta   90.00
_cell.angle_gamma   90.00
#
_symmetry.space_group_name_H-M   'P 1'
#
loop_
_entity.id
_entity.type
_entity.pdbx_description
1 polymer ?
#
loop_
_entity_poly.entity_id
_entity_poly.type
_entity_poly.pdbx_seq_one_letter_code
_entity_poly.pdbx_strand_id
1 'polypeptide(L)'
;MNNITLKLDKFSKKEELHSYLKKKMKFPDYYGENLDALFDCLTDISTDTAVDIKYDADNELQRAVLAVFSDAVSQNTHLAIIKTKVKKKKPE
;
A
#
# COMPACT_ATOMS: atom_id res chain seq x y z
N MET A 1 -13.57 11.86 -4.51
CA MET A 1 -12.19 11.63 -4.05
C MET A 1 -12.20 10.82 -2.78
N ASN A 2 -11.63 9.62 -2.83
CA ASN A 2 -11.51 8.71 -1.70
C ASN A 2 -10.16 8.96 -1.01
N ASN A 3 -10.15 9.12 0.31
CA ASN A 3 -8.91 9.28 1.07
C ASN A 3 -8.69 8.06 1.97
N ILE A 4 -7.60 7.35 1.72
CA ILE A 4 -7.27 6.11 2.41
C ILE A 4 -5.95 6.32 3.14
N THR A 5 -5.88 5.89 4.41
CA THR A 5 -4.62 5.90 5.17
C THR A 5 -4.20 4.46 5.46
N LEU A 6 -3.00 4.10 5.03
CA LEU A 6 -2.37 2.81 5.22
C LEU A 6 -1.20 2.94 6.21
N LYS A 7 -1.24 2.16 7.29
CA LYS A 7 -0.19 2.13 8.32
C LYS A 7 0.59 0.83 8.25
N LEU A 8 1.52 0.75 7.30
CA LEU A 8 2.34 -0.45 7.07
C LEU A 8 3.32 -0.64 8.20
N ASP A 9 3.75 0.44 8.87
CA ASP A 9 4.69 0.41 10.00
C ASP A 9 4.30 -0.55 11.13
N LYS A 10 3.00 -0.83 11.27
CA LYS A 10 2.44 -1.75 12.26
C LYS A 10 2.51 -3.23 11.85
N PHE A 11 2.83 -3.52 10.59
CA PHE A 11 2.82 -4.85 10.01
C PHE A 11 4.21 -5.23 9.50
N SER A 12 4.76 -6.33 10.04
CA SER A 12 6.02 -6.91 9.58
C SER A 12 5.82 -8.21 8.79
N LYS A 13 4.61 -8.78 8.78
CA LYS A 13 4.28 -10.03 8.07
C LYS A 13 3.53 -9.72 6.78
N LYS A 14 3.87 -10.46 5.71
CA LYS A 14 3.26 -10.36 4.39
C LYS A 14 1.74 -10.55 4.46
N GLU A 15 1.30 -11.67 5.01
CA GLU A 15 -0.12 -12.06 5.08
C GLU A 15 -0.96 -11.01 5.82
N GLU A 16 -0.52 -10.57 6.99
CA GLU A 16 -1.18 -9.53 7.78
C GLU A 16 -1.30 -8.21 7.00
N LEU A 17 -0.24 -7.83 6.29
CA LEU A 17 -0.23 -6.63 5.48
C LEU A 17 -1.20 -6.74 4.31
N HIS A 18 -1.18 -7.84 3.57
CA HIS A 18 -2.07 -8.08 2.43
C HIS A 18 -3.54 -8.12 2.88
N SER A 19 -3.84 -8.78 3.99
CA SER A 19 -5.18 -8.80 4.59
C SER A 19 -5.63 -7.39 5.01
N TYR A 20 -4.73 -6.59 5.59
CA TYR A 20 -5.00 -5.19 5.92
C TYR A 20 -5.27 -4.34 4.67
N LEU A 21 -4.45 -4.48 3.62
CA LEU A 21 -4.63 -3.78 2.34
C LEU A 21 -5.97 -4.16 1.71
N LYS A 22 -6.30 -5.46 1.65
CA LYS A 22 -7.59 -5.95 1.14
C LYS A 22 -8.77 -5.29 1.84
N LYS A 23 -8.77 -5.27 3.18
CA LYS A 23 -9.85 -4.64 3.96
C LYS A 23 -9.90 -3.12 3.75
N LYS A 24 -8.75 -2.46 3.70
CA LYS A 24 -8.68 -0.99 3.71
C LYS A 24 -8.95 -0.38 2.33
N MET A 25 -8.49 -1.05 1.27
CA MET A 25 -8.75 -0.70 -0.13
C MET A 25 -10.06 -1.31 -0.66
N LYS A 26 -10.70 -2.18 0.12
CA LYS A 26 -11.89 -2.98 -0.28
C LYS A 26 -11.62 -3.79 -1.55
N PHE A 27 -10.44 -4.42 -1.61
CA PHE A 27 -10.11 -5.30 -2.73
C PHE A 27 -11.04 -6.52 -2.77
N PRO A 28 -11.30 -7.05 -3.98
CA PRO A 28 -12.19 -8.17 -4.20
C PRO A 28 -11.66 -9.47 -3.58
N ASP A 29 -12.54 -10.47 -3.49
CA ASP A 29 -12.19 -11.74 -2.85
C ASP A 29 -11.11 -12.55 -3.56
N TYR A 30 -10.96 -12.33 -4.87
CA TYR A 30 -9.90 -12.93 -5.69
C TYR A 30 -8.51 -12.28 -5.50
N TYR A 31 -8.34 -11.38 -4.54
CA TYR A 31 -7.05 -10.79 -4.22
C TYR A 31 -6.03 -11.85 -3.77
N GLY A 32 -5.09 -12.20 -4.65
CA GLY A 32 -4.13 -13.30 -4.45
C GLY A 32 -2.95 -13.01 -3.50
N GLU A 33 -3.05 -12.00 -2.63
CA GLU A 33 -2.04 -11.69 -1.59
C GLU A 33 -0.59 -11.61 -2.09
N ASN A 34 -0.43 -11.13 -3.32
CA ASN A 34 0.85 -10.99 -4.02
C ASN A 34 1.04 -9.56 -4.54
N LEU A 35 2.28 -9.22 -4.89
CA LEU A 35 2.64 -7.90 -5.41
C LEU A 35 1.98 -7.62 -6.76
N ASP A 36 1.95 -8.61 -7.66
CA ASP A 36 1.22 -8.51 -8.94
C ASP A 36 -0.29 -8.29 -8.73
N ALA A 37 -0.92 -9.05 -7.85
CA ALA A 37 -2.35 -8.88 -7.53
C ALA A 37 -2.64 -7.51 -6.91
N LEU A 38 -1.71 -6.98 -6.12
CA LEU A 38 -1.78 -5.61 -5.60
C LEU A 38 -1.70 -4.59 -6.72
N PHE A 39 -0.74 -4.74 -7.63
CA PHE A 39 -0.58 -3.84 -8.76
C PHE A 39 -1.86 -3.79 -9.61
N ASP A 40 -2.38 -4.95 -10.01
CA ASP A 40 -3.57 -5.09 -10.84
C ASP A 40 -4.79 -4.39 -10.21
N CYS A 41 -5.04 -4.65 -8.92
CA CYS A 41 -6.11 -4.00 -8.17
C CYS A 41 -5.93 -2.48 -8.01
N LEU A 42 -4.69 -1.97 -8.01
CA LEU A 42 -4.41 -0.54 -7.92
C LEU A 42 -4.60 0.16 -9.26
N THR A 43 -4.20 -0.49 -10.36
CA THR A 43 -4.36 0.03 -11.72
C THR A 43 -5.81 0.01 -12.18
N ASP A 44 -6.63 -0.94 -11.67
CA ASP A 44 -8.07 -1.04 -11.97
C ASP A 44 -8.93 0.06 -11.30
N ILE A 45 -8.37 0.79 -10.32
CA ILE A 45 -9.09 1.85 -9.60
C ILE A 45 -9.54 2.94 -10.58
N SER A 46 -10.85 2.97 -10.85
CA SER A 46 -11.48 3.92 -11.78
C SER A 46 -11.97 5.21 -11.10
N THR A 47 -11.64 5.43 -9.83
CA THR A 47 -12.12 6.58 -9.03
C THR A 47 -10.97 7.32 -8.37
N ASP A 48 -11.03 8.65 -8.35
CA ASP A 48 -9.96 9.46 -7.76
C ASP A 48 -9.71 9.09 -6.30
N THR A 49 -8.57 8.46 -6.04
CA THR A 49 -8.22 7.86 -4.75
C THR A 49 -6.84 8.33 -4.32
N ALA A 50 -6.79 8.99 -3.18
CA ALA A 50 -5.55 9.41 -2.53
C ALA A 50 -5.23 8.47 -1.36
N VAL A 51 -4.03 7.88 -1.38
CA VAL A 51 -3.57 6.91 -0.39
C VAL A 51 -2.37 7.45 0.37
N ASP A 52 -2.53 7.74 1.67
CA ASP A 52 -1.43 8.08 2.58
C ASP A 52 -0.81 6.80 3.14
N ILE A 53 0.46 6.57 2.82
CA ILE A 53 1.19 5.34 3.12
C ILE A 53 2.27 5.63 4.16
N LYS A 54 2.08 5.14 5.38
CA LYS A 54 3.08 5.18 6.45
C LYS A 54 3.88 3.90 6.46
N TYR A 55 5.18 4.01 6.25
CA TYR A 55 6.07 2.86 6.10
C TYR A 55 7.36 3.02 6.89
N ASP A 56 7.91 1.87 7.25
CA ASP A 56 9.21 1.69 7.84
C ASP A 56 10.24 1.45 6.72
N ALA A 57 11.21 2.35 6.60
CA ALA A 57 12.23 2.23 5.56
C ALA A 57 13.22 1.09 5.82
N ASP A 58 13.26 0.53 7.03
CA ASP A 58 14.11 -0.62 7.37
C ASP A 58 13.49 -1.93 6.89
N ASN A 59 12.17 -1.94 6.64
CA ASN A 59 11.43 -3.15 6.31
C ASN A 59 11.38 -3.38 4.78
N GLU A 60 12.14 -4.35 4.28
CA GLU A 60 12.23 -4.66 2.84
C GLU A 60 10.87 -4.97 2.18
N LEU A 61 10.01 -5.71 2.88
CA LEU A 61 8.67 -6.04 2.39
C LEU A 61 7.82 -4.79 2.11
N GLN A 62 7.92 -3.77 2.97
CA GLN A 62 7.16 -2.54 2.78
C GLN A 62 7.73 -1.72 1.62
N ARG A 63 9.05 -1.76 1.40
CA ARG A 63 9.67 -1.17 0.22
C ARG A 63 9.15 -1.80 -1.07
N ALA A 64 9.01 -3.12 -1.11
CA ALA A 64 8.46 -3.81 -2.27
C ALA A 64 7.01 -3.36 -2.55
N VAL A 65 6.18 -3.25 -1.51
CA VAL A 65 4.81 -2.74 -1.63
C VAL A 65 4.79 -1.29 -2.12
N LEU A 66 5.64 -0.42 -1.57
CA LEU A 66 5.76 0.97 -2.02
C LEU A 66 6.17 1.11 -3.48
N ALA A 67 7.07 0.22 -3.95
CA ALA A 67 7.47 0.19 -5.35
C ALA A 67 6.26 -0.11 -6.24
N VAL A 68 5.47 -1.13 -5.90
CA VAL A 68 4.22 -1.47 -6.60
C VAL A 68 3.24 -0.29 -6.62
N PHE A 69 3.02 0.37 -5.48
CA PHE A 69 2.16 1.56 -5.44
C PHE A 69 2.68 2.69 -6.35
N SER A 70 4.00 2.91 -6.37
CA SER A 70 4.60 3.94 -7.22
C SER A 70 4.46 3.63 -8.71
N ASP A 71 4.58 2.35 -9.08
CA ASP A 71 4.39 1.89 -10.45
C ASP A 71 2.92 2.03 -10.87
N ALA A 72 2.00 1.61 -10.00
CA ALA A 72 0.56 1.70 -10.25
C ALA A 72 0.08 3.15 -10.44
N VAL A 73 0.59 4.10 -9.65
CA VAL A 73 0.31 5.55 -9.83
C VAL A 73 0.81 6.07 -11.17
N SER A 74 1.89 5.49 -11.71
CA SER A 74 2.41 5.89 -13.01
C SER A 74 1.52 5.40 -14.16
N GLN A 75 0.81 4.28 -13.96
CA GLN A 75 -0.14 3.73 -14.92
C GLN A 75 -1.57 4.26 -14.72
N ASN A 76 -1.93 4.67 -13.50
CA ASN A 76 -3.27 5.09 -13.13
C ASN A 76 -3.28 6.55 -12.64
N THR A 77 -3.85 7.44 -13.44
CA THR A 77 -3.95 8.89 -13.15
C THR A 77 -4.96 9.22 -12.04
N HIS A 78 -5.90 8.32 -11.75
CA HIS A 78 -6.87 8.48 -10.65
C HIS A 78 -6.28 8.10 -9.29
N LEU A 79 -5.14 7.41 -9.27
CA LEU A 79 -4.49 6.98 -8.04
C LEU A 79 -3.38 7.96 -7.67
N ALA A 80 -3.43 8.49 -6.45
CA ALA A 80 -2.37 9.30 -5.87
C ALA A 80 -1.87 8.66 -4.59
N ILE A 81 -0.55 8.67 -4.36
CA ILE A 81 0.05 8.15 -3.13
C ILE A 81 0.91 9.19 -2.43
N ILE A 82 0.89 9.19 -1.10
CA ILE A 82 1.77 10.01 -0.26
C ILE A 82 2.61 9.06 0.58
N LYS A 83 3.94 9.17 0.48
CA LYS A 83 4.89 8.27 1.14
C LYS A 83 5.44 8.94 2.39
N THR A 84 4.97 8.51 3.56
CA THR A 84 5.40 9.03 4.87
C THR A 84 6.30 8.02 5.58
N LYS A 85 7.59 8.32 5.67
CA LYS A 85 8.55 7.48 6.41
C LYS A 85 8.35 7.67 7.91
N VAL A 86 8.08 6.59 8.65
CA VAL A 86 8.11 6.62 10.12
C VAL A 86 9.55 6.50 10.62
N LYS A 87 9.95 7.41 11.52
CA LYS A 87 11.18 7.25 12.31
C LYS A 87 10.81 6.44 13.56
N LYS A 88 11.13 5.14 13.59
CA LYS A 88 11.14 4.43 14.87
C LYS A 88 12.27 5.05 15.70
N LYS A 89 11.94 5.74 16.77
CA LYS A 89 12.92 6.10 17.80
C LYS A 89 13.54 4.77 18.25
N LYS A 90 14.83 4.59 18.00
CA LYS A 90 15.62 3.53 18.61
C LYS A 90 15.43 3.71 20.13
N PRO A 91 14.87 2.73 20.87
CA PRO A 91 14.95 2.80 22.32
C PRO A 91 16.44 2.76 22.67
N GLU A 92 16.91 3.85 23.28
CA GLU A 92 18.26 3.97 23.85
C GLU A 92 18.43 2.99 25.02
#